data_AF-A0A7I9VJT9-F1
#
_entry.id   AF-A0A7I9VJT9-F1
#
_cell.length_a   1.000
_cell.length_b   1.000
_cell.length_c   1.000
_cell.angle_alpha   90.00
_cell.angle_beta   90.00
_cell.angle_gamma   90.00
#
_symmetry.space_group_name_H-M   'P 1'
#
loop_
_entity.id
_entity.type
_entity.pdbx_description
1 polymer ?
#
loop_
_entity_poly.entity_id
_entity_poly.type
_entity_poly.pdbx_seq_one_letter_code
_entity_poly.pdbx_strand_id
1 'polypeptide(L)'
;MPWRKRLLLALAVAAGVALLAGGAAALARGHRAVGAALALAALAGGAAALQACWVRFDLTGASLRRGRRDLRQVALTFDDGPSADTPAVLEALDGAGVRATFFVLGEHALRHPELVREVARRGHLVALHGHRHRKLHLAGPRAVAEEVDLGRAAVRAAGVEPAPFFRAPHGFKGPWLQRALRRRGLTLVGWTRGVWDTELPGADAIAARAAARPRGGEILLLHDGCGTAGRDPRREQTAAALPELVRRWREAGFEFVTIDALAARREAPARGRLARLLGLAALAALVVLAGRNLDPAELRRALAAASPGLLAAAACANLAALALQAGRWLAVVHPVEPRARARDAFFALVAGYAVGLVVPARASDLARAHLMARRTGASMATLAATAVVDHLLGSVALFAVLGLMAALSGLPLWLRSAGTAAFAVAVGALAALWLLRPRGEAADAPSHGPRAMLARLRHGLTAVGRPRALLLSWGFALGGWGAEGLIGWLSLRAFGLPATMELALLVVLATTLSSAASVSPGNAGAFELACVLALSSAGVAREPALAFALGYHAVHLVPVALIGGGWLLAQGHRGSLAREPS
;
A
#
# COMPACT_ATOMS: atom_id res chain seq x y z
N MET A 1 -8.51 -5.84 5.98
CA MET A 1 -9.13 -4.50 6.03
C MET A 1 -10.48 -4.60 5.31
N PRO A 2 -11.59 -4.20 5.94
CA PRO A 2 -12.94 -4.34 5.37
C PRO A 2 -13.09 -3.68 4.00
N TRP A 3 -13.92 -4.24 3.11
CA TRP A 3 -14.09 -3.74 1.73
C TRP A 3 -14.58 -2.28 1.66
N ARG A 4 -15.48 -1.88 2.57
CA ARG A 4 -15.98 -0.48 2.66
C ARG A 4 -14.86 0.53 2.93
N LYS A 5 -13.86 0.15 3.73
CA LYS A 5 -12.65 0.98 3.95
C LYS A 5 -11.79 1.10 2.70
N ARG A 6 -11.69 0.01 1.93
CA ARG A 6 -10.96 0.00 0.67
C ARG A 6 -11.66 0.89 -0.36
N LEU A 7 -13.00 0.83 -0.44
CA LEU A 7 -13.82 1.68 -1.32
C LEU A 7 -13.74 3.18 -0.95
N LEU A 8 -13.73 3.53 0.34
CA LEU A 8 -13.59 4.93 0.76
C LEU A 8 -12.20 5.48 0.44
N LEU A 9 -11.15 4.71 0.71
CA LEU A 9 -9.78 5.11 0.38
C LEU A 9 -9.60 5.29 -1.14
N ALA A 10 -10.20 4.39 -1.90
CA ALA A 10 -10.29 4.41 -3.34
C ALA A 10 -10.97 5.67 -3.91
N LEU A 11 -12.15 6.01 -3.40
CA LEU A 11 -12.87 7.23 -3.78
C LEU A 11 -12.09 8.49 -3.40
N ALA A 12 -11.42 8.49 -2.25
CA ALA A 12 -10.57 9.60 -1.84
C ALA A 12 -9.34 9.78 -2.75
N VAL A 13 -8.74 8.69 -3.22
CA VAL A 13 -7.66 8.73 -4.23
C VAL A 13 -8.20 9.29 -5.55
N ALA A 14 -9.35 8.83 -6.02
CA ALA A 14 -9.96 9.33 -7.26
C ALA A 14 -10.30 10.83 -7.17
N ALA A 15 -10.88 11.28 -6.05
CA ALA A 15 -11.15 12.68 -5.79
C ALA A 15 -9.86 13.52 -5.70
N GLY A 16 -8.81 12.99 -5.06
CA GLY A 16 -7.49 13.62 -5.00
C GLY A 16 -6.88 13.82 -6.39
N VAL A 17 -6.96 12.80 -7.26
CA VAL A 17 -6.52 12.89 -8.67
C VAL A 17 -7.31 13.95 -9.44
N ALA A 18 -8.64 13.99 -9.27
CA ALA A 18 -9.48 14.99 -9.91
C ALA A 18 -9.16 16.42 -9.43
N LEU A 19 -8.91 16.62 -8.14
CA LEU A 19 -8.50 17.90 -7.56
C LEU A 19 -7.11 18.33 -8.05
N LEU A 20 -6.16 17.39 -8.19
CA LEU A 20 -4.84 17.68 -8.76
C LEU A 20 -4.93 18.06 -10.23
N ALA A 21 -5.75 17.36 -11.02
CA ALA A 21 -5.99 17.69 -12.42
C ALA A 21 -6.66 19.06 -12.58
N GLY A 22 -7.68 19.35 -11.77
CA GLY A 22 -8.33 20.67 -11.72
C GLY A 22 -7.39 21.77 -11.26
N GLY A 23 -6.54 21.47 -10.27
CA GLY A 23 -5.50 22.38 -9.78
C GLY A 23 -4.48 22.72 -10.86
N ALA A 24 -3.97 21.71 -11.58
CA ALA A 24 -3.08 21.89 -12.72
C ALA A 24 -3.75 22.72 -13.83
N ALA A 25 -5.03 22.47 -14.14
CA ALA A 25 -5.77 23.23 -15.12
C ALA A 25 -6.05 24.68 -14.70
N ALA A 26 -6.25 24.94 -13.40
CA ALA A 26 -6.40 26.30 -12.86
C ALA A 26 -5.07 27.07 -12.84
N LEU A 27 -3.96 26.39 -12.51
CA LEU A 27 -2.61 26.94 -12.61
C LEU A 27 -2.26 27.29 -14.06
N ALA A 28 -2.61 26.42 -15.01
CA ALA A 28 -2.39 26.64 -16.44
C ALA A 28 -3.16 27.86 -16.98
N ARG A 29 -4.31 28.20 -16.39
CA ARG A 29 -5.12 29.39 -16.74
C ARG A 29 -4.74 30.65 -15.96
N GLY A 30 -3.65 30.62 -15.19
CA GLY A 30 -3.17 31.79 -14.43
C GLY A 30 -3.86 32.01 -13.07
N HIS A 31 -4.82 31.18 -12.68
CA HIS A 31 -5.49 31.25 -11.38
C HIS A 31 -4.65 30.59 -10.28
N ARG A 32 -3.53 31.23 -9.90
CA ARG A 32 -2.53 30.69 -8.97
C ARG A 32 -3.11 30.32 -7.60
N ALA A 33 -3.97 31.17 -7.05
CA ALA A 33 -4.62 30.92 -5.76
C ALA A 33 -5.55 29.70 -5.82
N VAL A 34 -6.34 29.57 -6.88
CA VAL A 34 -7.27 28.45 -7.08
C VAL A 34 -6.52 27.14 -7.30
N GLY A 35 -5.48 27.18 -8.14
CA GLY A 35 -4.64 26.02 -8.42
C GLY A 35 -3.89 25.49 -7.19
N ALA A 36 -3.29 26.39 -6.41
CA ALA A 36 -2.66 26.05 -5.13
C ALA A 36 -3.68 25.52 -4.11
N ALA A 37 -4.87 26.14 -4.03
CA ALA A 37 -5.95 25.69 -3.15
C ALA A 37 -6.43 24.28 -3.49
N LEU A 38 -6.56 23.94 -4.78
CA LEU A 38 -6.97 22.60 -5.22
C LEU A 38 -5.91 21.53 -4.95
N ALA A 39 -4.63 21.85 -5.14
CA ALA A 39 -3.53 20.95 -4.78
C ALA A 39 -3.43 20.73 -3.25
N LEU A 40 -3.55 21.80 -2.47
CA LEU A 40 -3.64 21.72 -1.01
C LEU A 40 -4.87 20.92 -0.57
N ALA A 41 -6.02 21.08 -1.22
CA ALA A 41 -7.22 20.31 -0.95
C ALA A 41 -7.04 18.82 -1.25
N ALA A 42 -6.33 18.47 -2.34
CA ALA A 42 -6.02 17.08 -2.66
C ALA A 42 -5.10 16.43 -1.61
N LEU A 43 -4.04 17.14 -1.20
CA LEU A 43 -3.12 16.69 -0.16
C LEU A 43 -3.80 16.56 1.20
N ALA A 44 -4.57 17.57 1.60
CA ALA A 44 -5.33 17.57 2.84
C ALA A 44 -6.40 16.47 2.84
N GLY A 45 -7.11 16.27 1.72
CA GLY A 45 -8.10 15.22 1.53
C GLY A 45 -7.50 13.81 1.59
N GLY A 46 -6.37 13.59 0.92
CA GLY A 46 -5.64 12.31 0.97
C GLY A 46 -5.12 12.00 2.37
N ALA A 47 -4.54 12.99 3.04
CA ALA A 47 -4.09 12.90 4.43
C ALA A 47 -5.27 12.58 5.37
N ALA A 48 -6.41 13.25 5.22
CA ALA A 48 -7.64 13.01 5.98
C ALA A 48 -8.20 11.60 5.73
N ALA A 49 -8.20 11.12 4.49
CA ALA A 49 -8.67 9.77 4.15
C ALA A 49 -7.78 8.68 4.73
N LEU A 50 -6.46 8.84 4.68
CA LEU A 50 -5.51 7.93 5.32
C LEU A 50 -5.69 7.94 6.84
N GLN A 51 -5.85 9.12 7.45
CA GLN A 51 -6.14 9.25 8.88
C GLN A 51 -7.44 8.52 9.24
N ALA A 52 -8.50 8.72 8.44
CA ALA A 52 -9.80 8.16 8.73
C ALA A 52 -9.88 6.65 8.55
N CYS A 53 -9.27 6.11 7.49
CA CYS A 53 -9.46 4.73 7.10
C CYS A 53 -8.36 3.81 7.64
N TRP A 54 -7.13 4.29 7.76
CA TRP A 54 -5.98 3.47 8.11
C TRP A 54 -5.58 3.62 9.58
N VAL A 55 -5.88 2.59 10.37
CA VAL A 55 -5.57 2.52 11.81
C VAL A 55 -4.10 2.80 12.11
N ARG A 56 -3.19 2.32 11.25
CA ARG A 56 -1.74 2.48 11.38
C ARG A 56 -1.24 3.86 10.97
N PHE A 57 -2.03 4.68 10.27
CA PHE A 57 -1.65 6.04 9.90
C PHE A 57 -2.22 7.02 10.92
N ASP A 58 -1.38 7.85 11.54
CA ASP A 58 -1.82 8.82 12.55
C ASP A 58 -1.03 10.12 12.41
N LEU A 59 -1.64 11.10 11.76
CA LEU A 59 -1.05 12.42 11.49
C LEU A 59 -0.80 13.20 12.77
N THR A 60 -1.67 13.02 13.76
CA THR A 60 -1.68 13.80 15.00
C THR A 60 -0.83 13.16 16.10
N GLY A 61 -0.36 11.92 15.91
CA GLY A 61 0.57 11.22 16.80
C GLY A 61 0.06 10.87 18.21
N ALA A 62 -1.21 11.13 18.50
CA ALA A 62 -1.80 10.98 19.85
C ALA A 62 -2.36 9.57 20.12
N SER A 63 -2.25 8.62 19.18
CA SER A 63 -2.71 7.25 19.40
C SER A 63 -1.65 6.31 19.98
N LEU A 64 -2.06 5.45 20.91
CA LEU A 64 -1.32 4.27 21.35
C LEU A 64 -1.60 3.14 20.35
N ARG A 65 -0.61 2.84 19.49
CA ARG A 65 -0.74 1.78 18.47
C ARG A 65 0.14 0.57 18.73
N ARG A 66 1.12 0.72 19.61
CA ARG A 66 2.14 -0.26 19.98
C ARG A 66 2.80 0.23 21.27
N GLY A 67 3.20 -0.70 22.13
CA GLY A 67 4.13 -0.44 23.23
C GLY A 67 5.59 -0.33 22.78
N ARG A 68 6.51 -0.42 23.75
CA ARG A 68 7.95 -0.50 23.52
C ARG A 68 8.32 -1.79 22.80
N ARG A 69 9.25 -1.71 21.84
CA ARG A 69 9.66 -2.85 21.00
C ARG A 69 10.76 -3.69 21.64
N ASP A 70 11.56 -3.04 22.45
CA ASP A 70 12.65 -3.60 23.24
C ASP A 70 12.12 -4.38 24.45
N LEU A 71 10.92 -4.06 24.93
CA LEU A 71 10.23 -4.85 25.94
C LEU A 71 9.48 -6.02 25.27
N ARG A 72 9.61 -7.20 25.86
CA ARG A 72 8.86 -8.40 25.48
C ARG A 72 7.44 -8.38 26.04
N GLN A 73 6.75 -7.25 25.94
CA GLN A 73 5.38 -7.09 26.45
C GLN A 73 4.37 -7.02 25.31
N VAL A 74 3.19 -7.60 25.51
CA VAL A 74 2.11 -7.65 24.53
C VAL A 74 0.75 -7.52 25.23
N ALA A 75 -0.23 -6.93 24.54
CA ALA A 75 -1.57 -6.72 25.08
C ALA A 75 -2.62 -7.45 24.24
N LEU A 76 -3.43 -8.29 24.92
CA LEU A 76 -4.67 -8.82 24.37
C LEU A 76 -5.78 -7.80 24.60
N THR A 77 -6.53 -7.52 23.53
CA THR A 77 -7.62 -6.56 23.61
C THR A 77 -8.87 -7.10 22.92
N PHE A 78 -10.02 -6.90 23.56
CA PHE A 78 -11.31 -7.39 23.11
C PHE A 78 -12.25 -6.21 22.85
N ASP A 79 -12.86 -6.17 21.67
CA ASP A 79 -13.83 -5.14 21.29
C ASP A 79 -15.25 -5.74 21.25
N ASP A 80 -16.23 -4.84 21.30
CA ASP A 80 -17.66 -5.07 21.07
C ASP A 80 -18.45 -5.78 22.19
N GLY A 81 -17.80 -6.22 23.26
CA GLY A 81 -18.48 -6.76 24.43
C GLY A 81 -19.06 -5.72 25.39
N PRO A 82 -19.65 -6.16 26.51
CA PRO A 82 -19.87 -7.58 26.86
C PRO A 82 -21.00 -8.24 26.04
N SER A 83 -21.02 -9.58 26.00
CA SER A 83 -22.03 -10.41 25.34
C SER A 83 -22.16 -11.77 26.02
N ALA A 84 -23.02 -12.66 25.51
CA ALA A 84 -23.17 -14.02 26.01
C ALA A 84 -21.88 -14.86 25.96
N ASP A 85 -20.92 -14.51 25.10
CA ASP A 85 -19.63 -15.20 24.98
C ASP A 85 -18.52 -14.59 25.85
N THR A 86 -18.74 -13.42 26.44
CA THR A 86 -17.77 -12.78 27.34
C THR A 86 -17.38 -13.71 28.50
N PRO A 87 -18.29 -14.45 29.16
CA PRO A 87 -17.91 -15.45 30.17
C PRO A 87 -16.91 -16.48 29.67
N ALA A 88 -17.11 -17.07 28.49
CA ALA A 88 -16.19 -18.06 27.93
C ALA A 88 -14.80 -17.46 27.66
N VAL A 89 -14.75 -16.20 27.21
CA VAL A 89 -13.49 -15.45 27.05
C VAL A 89 -12.79 -15.24 28.41
N LEU A 90 -13.54 -14.88 29.45
CA LEU A 90 -12.99 -14.68 30.80
C LEU A 90 -12.45 -15.98 31.39
N GLU A 91 -13.18 -17.09 31.29
CA GLU A 91 -12.71 -18.41 31.74
C GLU A 91 -11.42 -18.83 31.03
N ALA A 92 -11.33 -18.60 29.71
CA ALA A 92 -10.13 -18.90 28.94
C ALA A 92 -8.94 -18.01 29.33
N LEU A 93 -9.17 -16.75 29.71
CA LEU A 93 -8.13 -15.85 30.21
C LEU A 93 -7.66 -16.24 31.61
N ASP A 94 -8.57 -16.66 32.50
CA ASP A 94 -8.26 -17.13 33.85
C ASP A 94 -7.47 -18.44 33.81
N GLY A 95 -7.91 -19.42 33.01
CA GLY A 95 -7.17 -20.66 32.78
C GLY A 95 -5.78 -20.43 32.17
N ALA A 96 -5.62 -19.34 31.42
CA ALA A 96 -4.33 -18.92 30.90
C ALA A 96 -3.52 -18.05 31.89
N GLY A 97 -4.12 -17.55 32.98
CA GLY A 97 -3.49 -16.60 33.91
C GLY A 97 -3.07 -15.30 33.24
N VAL A 98 -3.91 -14.72 32.37
CA VAL A 98 -3.61 -13.52 31.58
C VAL A 98 -4.65 -12.43 31.82
N ARG A 99 -4.17 -11.22 32.12
CA ARG A 99 -5.02 -10.01 32.12
C ARG A 99 -5.06 -9.39 30.73
N ALA A 100 -6.18 -8.74 30.42
CA ALA A 100 -6.49 -8.21 29.10
C ALA A 100 -7.20 -6.86 29.20
N THR A 101 -7.44 -6.19 28.08
CA THR A 101 -8.21 -4.94 28.03
C THR A 101 -9.46 -5.11 27.19
N PHE A 102 -10.62 -4.80 27.76
CA PHE A 102 -11.92 -4.87 27.11
C PHE A 102 -12.38 -3.47 26.74
N PHE A 103 -12.54 -3.20 25.45
CA PHE A 103 -13.15 -1.99 24.92
C PHE A 103 -14.65 -2.22 24.79
N VAL A 104 -15.38 -1.72 25.79
CA VAL A 104 -16.80 -1.99 26.00
C VAL A 104 -17.69 -1.00 25.25
N LEU A 105 -18.75 -1.51 24.65
CA LEU A 105 -19.83 -0.70 24.09
C LEU A 105 -20.85 -0.31 25.16
N GLY A 106 -21.22 0.97 25.22
CA GLY A 106 -22.17 1.46 26.21
C GLY A 106 -23.54 0.76 26.15
N GLU A 107 -24.10 0.51 24.97
CA GLU A 107 -25.37 -0.24 24.85
C GLU A 107 -25.26 -1.69 25.36
N HIS A 108 -24.07 -2.28 25.30
CA HIS A 108 -23.83 -3.63 25.81
C HIS A 108 -23.62 -3.61 27.33
N ALA A 109 -22.92 -2.59 27.83
CA ALA A 109 -22.76 -2.37 29.26
C ALA A 109 -24.10 -2.19 29.99
N LEU A 110 -25.06 -1.50 29.38
CA LEU A 110 -26.41 -1.34 29.95
C LEU A 110 -27.21 -2.64 29.92
N ARG A 111 -26.99 -3.51 28.93
CA ARG A 111 -27.67 -4.81 28.82
C ARG A 111 -27.09 -5.89 29.72
N HIS A 112 -25.78 -5.83 29.98
CA HIS A 112 -25.05 -6.81 30.77
C HIS A 112 -24.15 -6.14 31.83
N PRO A 113 -24.71 -5.33 32.75
CA PRO A 113 -23.94 -4.61 33.75
C PRO A 113 -23.19 -5.55 34.72
N GLU A 114 -23.74 -6.74 34.96
CA GLU A 114 -23.08 -7.82 35.70
C GLU A 114 -21.78 -8.27 35.03
N LEU A 115 -21.76 -8.41 33.69
CA LEU A 115 -20.55 -8.81 32.97
C LEU A 115 -19.50 -7.72 32.97
N VAL A 116 -19.89 -6.43 32.91
CA VAL A 116 -18.92 -5.32 33.04
C VAL A 116 -18.24 -5.36 34.41
N ARG A 117 -19.01 -5.56 35.49
CA ARG A 117 -18.46 -5.72 36.84
C ARG A 117 -17.58 -6.95 36.96
N GLU A 118 -17.97 -8.05 36.33
CA GLU A 118 -17.21 -9.29 36.35
C GLU A 118 -15.85 -9.14 35.65
N VAL A 119 -15.81 -8.50 34.47
CA VAL A 119 -14.57 -8.18 33.77
C VAL A 119 -13.62 -7.37 34.68
N ALA A 120 -14.15 -6.35 35.37
CA ALA A 120 -13.36 -5.53 36.28
C ALA A 120 -12.92 -6.31 37.54
N ARG A 121 -13.81 -7.13 38.12
CA ARG A 121 -13.55 -7.95 39.32
C ARG A 121 -12.43 -8.96 39.09
N ARG A 122 -12.34 -9.54 37.89
CA ARG A 122 -11.25 -10.44 37.47
C ARG A 122 -9.93 -9.71 37.14
N GLY A 123 -9.89 -8.39 37.32
CA GLY A 123 -8.66 -7.59 37.16
C GLY A 123 -8.31 -7.24 35.71
N HIS A 124 -9.24 -7.41 34.77
CA HIS A 124 -9.07 -6.91 33.41
C HIS A 124 -9.33 -5.39 33.36
N LEU A 125 -8.70 -4.72 32.40
CA LEU A 125 -8.89 -3.29 32.20
C LEU A 125 -10.15 -3.04 31.37
N VAL A 126 -11.12 -2.32 31.91
CA VAL A 126 -12.33 -1.88 31.17
C VAL A 126 -12.07 -0.51 30.55
N ALA A 127 -12.26 -0.38 29.25
CA ALA A 127 -12.05 0.84 28.46
C ALA A 127 -13.23 1.09 27.50
N LEU A 128 -13.24 2.23 26.83
CA LEU A 128 -14.41 2.69 26.06
C LEU A 128 -14.33 2.35 24.56
N HIS A 129 -15.42 1.82 24.00
CA HIS A 129 -15.59 1.60 22.55
C HIS A 129 -16.69 2.46 21.91
N GLY A 130 -17.15 3.49 22.62
CA GLY A 130 -18.32 4.30 22.22
C GLY A 130 -19.61 3.73 22.82
N HIS A 131 -20.75 4.22 22.33
CA HIS A 131 -22.04 3.79 22.86
C HIS A 131 -22.75 2.82 21.91
N ARG A 132 -22.93 3.22 20.64
CA ARG A 132 -23.74 2.50 19.64
C ARG A 132 -22.91 1.88 18.50
N HIS A 133 -21.61 1.74 18.71
CA HIS A 133 -20.65 1.26 17.71
C HIS A 133 -20.68 2.04 16.36
N ARG A 134 -21.00 3.35 16.40
CA ARG A 134 -21.09 4.19 15.20
C ARG A 134 -19.72 4.51 14.61
N LYS A 135 -19.64 4.56 13.29
CA LYS A 135 -18.42 4.97 12.57
C LYS A 135 -18.20 6.47 12.71
N LEU A 136 -17.20 6.87 13.49
CA LEU A 136 -16.99 8.27 13.87
C LEU A 136 -16.26 9.14 12.83
N HIS A 137 -15.78 8.57 11.72
CA HIS A 137 -15.05 9.32 10.68
C HIS A 137 -15.81 10.48 10.01
N LEU A 138 -17.14 10.38 9.90
CA LEU A 138 -18.01 11.41 9.33
C LEU A 138 -18.87 12.11 10.40
N ALA A 139 -18.74 11.71 11.66
CA ALA A 139 -19.53 12.28 12.74
C ALA A 139 -19.04 13.69 13.10
N GLY A 140 -19.98 14.61 13.29
CA GLY A 140 -19.69 15.95 13.80
C GLY A 140 -19.18 15.94 15.25
N PRO A 141 -18.59 17.04 15.73
CA PRO A 141 -17.96 17.10 17.05
C PRO A 141 -18.92 16.79 18.20
N ARG A 142 -20.20 17.20 18.10
CA ARG A 142 -21.24 16.89 19.09
C ARG A 142 -21.56 15.40 19.14
N ALA A 143 -21.82 14.77 18.00
CA ALA A 143 -22.11 13.33 17.94
C ALA A 143 -20.92 12.47 18.41
N VAL A 144 -19.68 12.88 18.10
CA VAL A 144 -18.48 12.20 18.61
C VAL A 144 -18.37 12.34 20.13
N ALA A 145 -18.61 13.54 20.67
CA ALA A 145 -18.62 13.79 22.10
C ALA A 145 -19.69 12.94 22.80
N GLU A 146 -20.90 12.93 22.27
CA GLU A 146 -22.04 12.16 22.76
C GLU A 146 -21.76 10.66 22.78
N GLU A 147 -21.23 10.07 21.71
CA GLU A 147 -20.84 8.64 21.68
C GLU A 147 -19.82 8.29 22.78
N VAL A 148 -18.88 9.19 23.06
CA VAL A 148 -17.87 9.00 24.11
C VAL A 148 -18.49 9.16 25.51
N ASP A 149 -19.35 10.15 25.70
CA ASP A 149 -19.95 10.47 27.00
C ASP A 149 -21.02 9.47 27.40
N LEU A 150 -21.91 9.09 26.48
CA LEU A 150 -22.90 8.03 26.69
C LEU A 150 -22.22 6.67 26.95
N GLY A 151 -21.15 6.35 26.21
CA GLY A 151 -20.37 5.14 26.45
C GLY A 151 -19.78 5.11 27.87
N ARG A 152 -19.20 6.24 28.32
CA ARG A 152 -18.65 6.37 29.67
C ARG A 152 -19.72 6.31 30.75
N ALA A 153 -20.83 7.03 30.56
CA ALA A 153 -21.94 7.04 31.50
C ALA A 153 -22.55 5.65 31.66
N ALA A 154 -22.69 4.89 30.57
CA ALA A 154 -23.17 3.51 30.59
C ALA A 154 -22.26 2.57 31.38
N VAL A 155 -20.94 2.64 31.15
CA VAL A 155 -19.96 1.81 31.90
C VAL A 155 -19.96 2.18 33.39
N ARG A 156 -20.08 3.48 33.72
CA ARG A 156 -20.23 3.95 35.11
C ARG A 156 -21.54 3.50 35.75
N ALA A 157 -22.64 3.52 35.00
CA ALA A 157 -23.94 3.04 35.46
C ALA A 157 -23.92 1.53 35.75
N ALA A 158 -23.08 0.77 35.05
CA ALA A 158 -22.80 -0.63 35.37
C ALA A 158 -21.93 -0.81 36.64
N GLY A 159 -21.46 0.27 37.27
CA GLY A 159 -20.68 0.23 38.51
C GLY A 159 -19.16 0.14 38.32
N VAL A 160 -18.65 0.45 37.13
CA VAL A 160 -17.21 0.41 36.83
C VAL A 160 -16.74 1.76 36.32
N GLU A 161 -15.64 2.28 36.88
CA GLU A 161 -14.97 3.46 36.31
C GLU A 161 -14.08 3.03 35.13
N PRO A 162 -14.36 3.47 33.90
CA PRO A 162 -13.56 3.07 32.75
C PRO A 162 -12.17 3.70 32.79
N ALA A 163 -11.17 2.92 32.41
CA ALA A 163 -9.80 3.40 32.20
C ALA A 163 -9.76 4.50 31.12
N PRO A 164 -8.76 5.40 31.13
CA PRO A 164 -8.69 6.58 30.27
C PRO A 164 -8.27 6.24 28.82
N PHE A 165 -8.83 5.17 28.26
CA PHE A 165 -8.56 4.67 26.93
C PHE A 165 -9.84 4.55 26.13
N PHE A 166 -9.73 4.87 24.85
CA PHE A 166 -10.82 4.75 23.91
C PHE A 166 -10.34 4.08 22.63
N ARG A 167 -11.09 3.13 22.11
CA ARG A 167 -10.87 2.58 20.77
C ARG A 167 -12.03 2.98 19.87
N ALA A 168 -11.71 3.48 18.68
CA ALA A 168 -12.75 3.90 17.74
C ALA A 168 -13.44 2.69 17.10
N PRO A 169 -14.78 2.64 17.04
CA PRO A 169 -15.54 1.62 16.30
C PRO A 169 -14.98 1.37 14.90
N HIS A 170 -14.76 0.10 14.59
CA HIS A 170 -14.13 -0.39 13.36
C HIS A 170 -12.73 0.21 13.05
N GLY A 171 -12.13 1.00 13.95
CA GLY A 171 -10.92 1.77 13.73
C GLY A 171 -11.06 2.94 12.76
N PHE A 172 -12.27 3.50 12.56
CA PHE A 172 -12.46 4.73 11.77
C PHE A 172 -12.22 5.97 12.63
N LYS A 173 -11.38 6.90 12.15
CA LYS A 173 -10.98 8.08 12.94
C LYS A 173 -11.43 9.38 12.28
N GLY A 174 -12.34 10.12 12.92
CA GLY A 174 -12.73 11.45 12.45
C GLY A 174 -11.76 12.54 12.90
N PRO A 175 -11.77 13.72 12.25
CA PRO A 175 -10.95 14.86 12.66
C PRO A 175 -11.27 15.33 14.09
N TRP A 176 -12.53 15.17 14.51
CA TRP A 176 -13.01 15.60 15.83
C TRP A 176 -12.71 14.60 16.94
N LEU A 177 -12.50 13.32 16.61
CA LEU A 177 -12.36 12.25 17.60
C LEU A 177 -11.25 12.55 18.60
N GLN A 178 -10.03 12.78 18.12
CA GLN A 178 -8.93 12.98 19.06
C GLN A 178 -9.06 14.25 19.89
N ARG A 179 -9.66 15.31 19.36
CA ARG A 179 -9.92 16.52 20.16
C ARG A 179 -10.97 16.23 21.24
N ALA A 180 -12.03 15.49 20.90
CA ALA A 180 -13.05 15.07 21.86
C ALA A 180 -12.46 14.18 22.97
N LEU A 181 -11.58 13.24 22.60
CA LEU A 181 -10.88 12.37 23.54
C LEU A 181 -9.93 13.15 24.45
N ARG A 182 -9.06 14.02 23.90
CA ARG A 182 -8.13 14.84 24.70
C ARG A 182 -8.84 15.73 25.72
N ARG A 183 -9.95 16.36 25.34
CA ARG A 183 -10.76 17.19 26.25
C ARG A 183 -11.34 16.40 27.43
N ARG A 184 -11.38 15.08 27.33
CA ARG A 184 -11.94 14.17 28.34
C ARG A 184 -10.87 13.30 29.01
N GLY A 185 -9.59 13.63 28.82
CA GLY A 185 -8.46 12.86 29.36
C GLY A 185 -8.31 11.46 28.76
N LEU A 186 -8.89 11.18 27.59
CA LEU A 186 -8.84 9.85 26.96
C LEU A 186 -7.72 9.74 25.92
N THR A 187 -7.05 8.59 25.92
CA THR A 187 -6.06 8.21 24.91
C THR A 187 -6.69 7.29 23.86
N LEU A 188 -6.50 7.63 22.58
CA LEU A 188 -6.95 6.77 21.48
C LEU A 188 -6.05 5.54 21.36
N VAL A 189 -6.62 4.34 21.35
CA VAL A 189 -5.89 3.07 21.22
C VAL A 189 -6.22 2.43 19.87
N GLY A 190 -5.18 2.06 19.13
CA GLY A 190 -5.27 1.25 17.91
C GLY A 190 -4.78 -0.17 18.17
N TRP A 191 -4.40 -0.88 17.10
CA TRP A 191 -3.81 -2.21 17.19
C TRP A 191 -2.70 -2.42 16.17
N THR A 192 -1.78 -3.32 16.47
CA THR A 192 -0.74 -3.74 15.54
C THR A 192 -1.20 -4.88 14.66
N ARG A 193 -2.01 -5.79 15.21
CA ARG A 193 -2.42 -7.04 14.58
C ARG A 193 -3.91 -7.27 14.80
N GLY A 194 -4.61 -7.62 13.73
CA GLY A 194 -5.99 -8.11 13.80
C GLY A 194 -6.04 -9.46 13.10
N VAL A 195 -6.76 -10.41 13.70
CA VAL A 195 -6.80 -11.81 13.25
C VAL A 195 -8.09 -12.16 12.51
N TRP A 196 -9.04 -11.21 12.46
CA TRP A 196 -10.34 -11.34 11.80
C TRP A 196 -11.15 -12.52 12.38
N ASP A 197 -11.15 -12.62 13.71
CA ASP A 197 -11.95 -13.56 14.49
C ASP A 197 -13.46 -13.37 14.30
N THR A 198 -13.90 -12.15 14.00
CA THR A 198 -15.29 -11.83 13.61
C THR A 198 -15.75 -12.52 12.32
N GLU A 199 -14.84 -13.09 11.53
CA GLU A 199 -15.16 -13.88 10.32
C GLU A 199 -15.42 -15.35 10.64
N LEU A 200 -15.34 -15.76 11.92
CA LEU A 200 -15.51 -17.13 12.39
C LEU A 200 -14.63 -18.17 11.65
N PRO A 201 -13.30 -17.94 11.50
CA PRO A 201 -12.44 -18.80 10.69
C PRO A 201 -12.00 -20.10 11.39
N GLY A 202 -12.43 -20.36 12.62
CA GLY A 202 -11.98 -21.46 13.48
C GLY A 202 -10.88 -21.05 14.46
N ALA A 203 -10.85 -21.69 15.63
CA ALA A 203 -9.92 -21.39 16.72
C ALA A 203 -8.44 -21.51 16.31
N ASP A 204 -8.08 -22.59 15.59
CA ASP A 204 -6.73 -22.81 15.09
C ASP A 204 -6.26 -21.70 14.13
N ALA A 205 -7.16 -21.23 13.26
CA ALA A 205 -6.86 -20.15 12.33
C ALA A 205 -6.63 -18.84 13.08
N ILE A 206 -7.43 -18.56 14.12
CA ILE A 206 -7.27 -17.39 14.99
C ILE A 206 -5.89 -17.45 15.69
N ALA A 207 -5.58 -18.58 16.34
CA ALA A 207 -4.32 -18.78 17.05
C ALA A 207 -3.10 -18.69 16.10
N ALA A 208 -3.17 -19.31 14.92
CA ALA A 208 -2.11 -19.25 13.92
C ALA A 208 -1.87 -17.81 13.41
N ARG A 209 -2.94 -17.04 13.13
CA ARG A 209 -2.83 -15.64 12.70
C ARG A 209 -2.26 -14.76 13.81
N ALA A 210 -2.64 -15.01 15.07
CA ALA A 210 -2.13 -14.31 16.24
C ALA A 210 -0.63 -14.59 16.45
N ALA A 211 -0.22 -15.86 16.35
CA ALA A 211 1.15 -16.32 16.57
C ALA A 211 2.12 -16.05 15.41
N ALA A 212 1.64 -15.54 14.27
CA ALA A 212 2.50 -15.28 13.11
C ALA A 212 3.48 -14.11 13.36
N ARG A 213 4.67 -14.41 13.88
CA ARG A 213 5.79 -13.45 14.13
C ARG A 213 5.43 -12.34 15.13
N PRO A 214 5.22 -12.67 16.43
CA PRO A 214 4.99 -11.66 17.47
C PRO A 214 6.21 -10.74 17.62
N ARG A 215 5.97 -9.49 18.03
CA ARG A 215 7.00 -8.47 18.26
C ARG A 215 6.72 -7.73 19.57
N GLY A 216 7.76 -7.21 20.20
CA GLY A 216 7.62 -6.37 21.39
C GLY A 216 6.63 -5.22 21.19
N GLY A 217 5.78 -5.01 22.19
CA GLY A 217 4.75 -3.99 22.25
C GLY A 217 3.51 -4.26 21.38
N GLU A 218 3.29 -5.48 20.89
CA GLU A 218 2.10 -5.77 20.08
C GLU A 218 0.80 -5.58 20.86
N ILE A 219 -0.19 -5.02 20.18
CA ILE A 219 -1.57 -4.90 20.64
C ILE A 219 -2.41 -5.74 19.68
N LEU A 220 -2.98 -6.82 20.20
CA LEU A 220 -3.79 -7.76 19.43
C LEU A 220 -5.27 -7.40 19.54
N LEU A 221 -5.91 -7.18 18.38
CA LEU A 221 -7.36 -7.00 18.28
C LEU A 221 -8.06 -8.36 18.17
N LEU A 222 -8.92 -8.63 19.14
CA LEU A 222 -9.89 -9.72 19.26
C LEU A 222 -11.26 -9.11 19.61
N HIS A 223 -12.30 -9.93 19.66
CA HIS A 223 -13.66 -9.51 19.97
C HIS A 223 -14.32 -10.51 20.93
N ASP A 224 -15.01 -10.01 21.94
CA ASP A 224 -15.83 -10.78 22.88
C ASP A 224 -17.34 -10.50 22.71
N GLY A 225 -17.70 -9.68 21.73
CA GLY A 225 -19.07 -9.49 21.27
C GLY A 225 -19.15 -9.07 19.82
N CYS A 226 -20.31 -8.51 19.43
CA CYS A 226 -20.50 -7.90 18.14
C CYS A 226 -21.38 -6.64 18.23
N GLY A 227 -20.83 -5.49 17.86
CA GLY A 227 -21.54 -4.21 17.84
C GLY A 227 -22.18 -3.89 16.49
N THR A 228 -22.24 -4.85 15.55
CA THR A 228 -22.71 -4.61 14.18
C THR A 228 -23.98 -5.41 13.93
N ALA A 229 -25.10 -4.72 13.74
CA ALA A 229 -26.38 -5.36 13.42
C ALA A 229 -26.27 -6.26 12.16
N GLY A 230 -26.92 -7.43 12.21
CA GLY A 230 -26.95 -8.41 11.11
C GLY A 230 -25.63 -9.18 10.90
N ARG A 231 -24.71 -9.14 11.86
CA ARG A 231 -23.52 -10.01 11.90
C ARG A 231 -23.73 -11.12 12.91
N ASP A 232 -23.09 -12.26 12.68
CA ASP A 232 -23.04 -13.34 13.66
C ASP A 232 -22.38 -12.82 14.96
N PRO A 233 -23.07 -12.87 16.10
CA PRO A 233 -22.55 -12.36 17.36
C PRO A 233 -21.53 -13.29 18.01
N ARG A 234 -21.47 -14.57 17.60
CA ARG A 234 -20.70 -15.60 18.30
C ARG A 234 -19.19 -15.32 18.29
N ARG A 235 -18.55 -15.55 19.43
CA ARG A 235 -17.10 -15.40 19.70
C ARG A 235 -16.52 -16.62 20.42
N GLU A 236 -17.24 -17.74 20.48
CA GLU A 236 -16.77 -19.02 21.05
C GLU A 236 -15.40 -19.45 20.48
N GLN A 237 -15.19 -19.28 19.18
CA GLN A 237 -13.91 -19.60 18.52
C GLN A 237 -12.77 -18.69 19.00
N THR A 238 -13.08 -17.45 19.38
CA THR A 238 -12.11 -16.52 19.97
C THR A 238 -11.68 -17.03 21.34
N ALA A 239 -12.64 -17.42 22.19
CA ALA A 239 -12.35 -18.00 23.50
C ALA A 239 -11.50 -19.29 23.37
N ALA A 240 -11.90 -20.20 22.49
CA ALA A 240 -11.20 -21.46 22.24
C ALA A 240 -9.76 -21.27 21.70
N ALA A 241 -9.47 -20.15 21.02
CA ALA A 241 -8.14 -19.86 20.51
C ALA A 241 -7.16 -19.33 21.56
N LEU A 242 -7.65 -18.83 22.70
CA LEU A 242 -6.83 -18.14 23.71
C LEU A 242 -5.75 -19.02 24.35
N PRO A 243 -6.03 -20.27 24.78
CA PRO A 243 -5.01 -21.10 25.41
C PRO A 243 -3.78 -21.31 24.52
N GLU A 244 -4.02 -21.67 23.26
CA GLU A 244 -2.95 -21.93 22.30
C GLU A 244 -2.20 -20.65 21.90
N LEU A 245 -2.93 -19.54 21.74
CA LEU A 245 -2.33 -18.23 21.48
C LEU A 245 -1.41 -17.81 22.62
N VAL A 246 -1.88 -17.89 23.86
CA VAL A 246 -1.13 -17.49 25.06
C VAL A 246 0.11 -18.37 25.22
N ARG A 247 -0.04 -19.69 25.08
CA ARG A 247 1.07 -20.64 25.13
C ARG A 247 2.18 -20.26 24.15
N ARG A 248 1.85 -20.07 22.88
CA ARG A 248 2.83 -19.71 21.83
C ARG A 248 3.54 -18.39 22.09
N TRP A 249 2.85 -17.40 22.63
CA TRP A 249 3.45 -16.10 22.93
C TRP A 249 4.33 -16.16 24.20
N ARG A 250 3.96 -16.93 25.22
CA ARG A 250 4.81 -17.20 26.39
C ARG A 250 6.08 -17.96 26.00
N GLU A 251 5.98 -18.99 25.17
CA GLU A 251 7.13 -19.72 24.64
C GLU A 251 8.08 -18.82 23.85
N ALA A 252 7.54 -17.81 23.17
CA ALA A 252 8.33 -16.78 22.50
C ALA A 252 8.87 -15.68 23.45
N GLY A 253 8.70 -15.86 24.76
CA GLY A 253 9.21 -15.01 25.82
C GLY A 253 8.41 -13.73 26.07
N PHE A 254 7.14 -13.68 25.65
CA PHE A 254 6.30 -12.49 25.84
C PHE A 254 5.52 -12.51 27.14
N GLU A 255 5.56 -11.39 27.85
CA GLU A 255 4.73 -11.07 29.00
C GLU A 255 3.43 -10.40 28.54
N PHE A 256 2.31 -10.87 29.07
CA PHE A 256 1.00 -10.30 28.80
C PHE A 256 0.68 -9.17 29.77
N VAL A 257 0.36 -8.01 29.23
CA VAL A 257 0.03 -6.80 30.01
C VAL A 257 -1.23 -6.13 29.49
N THR A 258 -1.87 -5.34 30.34
CA THR A 258 -2.99 -4.47 29.97
C THR A 258 -2.50 -3.20 29.26
N ILE A 259 -3.42 -2.47 28.61
CA ILE A 259 -3.08 -1.28 27.82
C ILE A 259 -2.46 -0.15 28.65
N ASP A 260 -2.90 0.04 29.89
CA ASP A 260 -2.33 1.01 30.83
C ASP A 260 -0.87 0.69 31.17
N ALA A 261 -0.55 -0.56 31.49
CA ALA A 261 0.82 -1.02 31.73
C ALA A 261 1.71 -0.87 30.48
N LEU A 262 1.16 -1.20 29.30
CA LEU A 262 1.82 -1.00 28.02
C LEU A 262 2.08 0.49 27.71
N ALA A 263 1.18 1.38 28.15
CA ALA A 263 1.25 2.83 27.94
C ALA A 263 2.18 3.54 28.93
N ALA A 264 2.15 3.17 30.21
CA ALA A 264 2.95 3.80 31.27
C ALA A 264 4.46 3.71 31.02
N ARG A 265 4.91 2.63 30.38
CA ARG A 265 6.32 2.39 30.04
C ARG A 265 6.76 3.07 28.74
N ARG A 266 5.88 3.86 28.10
CA ARG A 266 6.18 4.57 26.87
C ARG A 266 6.79 5.94 27.21
N GLU A 267 8.05 6.15 26.83
CA GLU A 267 8.59 7.50 26.78
C GLU A 267 7.75 8.35 25.81
N ALA A 268 7.31 9.54 26.25
CA ALA A 268 6.69 10.51 25.37
C ALA A 268 7.70 10.83 24.24
N PRO A 269 7.34 10.68 22.95
CA PRO A 269 8.32 10.82 21.88
C PRO A 269 8.60 12.31 21.63
N ALA A 270 9.47 12.92 22.43
CA ALA A 270 10.07 14.23 22.15
C ALA A 270 10.91 14.14 20.85
N ARG A 271 11.66 13.04 20.70
CA ARG A 271 12.47 12.73 19.51
C ARG A 271 11.64 12.59 18.22
N GLY A 272 10.40 12.11 18.30
CA GLY A 272 9.56 11.91 17.13
C GLY A 272 9.00 13.21 16.53
N ARG A 273 8.79 14.24 17.35
CA ARG A 273 8.31 15.55 16.88
C ARG A 273 9.48 16.37 16.33
N LEU A 274 10.61 16.38 17.05
CA LEU A 274 11.83 17.06 16.59
C LEU A 274 12.40 16.39 15.33
N ALA A 275 12.51 15.05 15.26
CA ALA A 275 12.98 14.39 14.03
C ALA A 275 12.04 14.57 12.84
N ARG A 276 10.72 14.71 13.06
CA ARG A 276 9.77 15.06 11.99
C ARG A 276 9.93 16.52 11.57
N LEU A 277 10.08 17.44 12.52
CA LEU A 277 10.30 18.86 12.21
C LEU A 277 11.65 19.06 11.52
N LEU A 278 12.71 18.40 11.98
CA LEU A 278 14.02 18.37 11.33
C LEU A 278 13.98 17.68 9.98
N GLY A 279 13.23 16.58 9.84
CA GLY A 279 13.05 15.91 8.54
C GLY A 279 12.26 16.76 7.55
N LEU A 280 11.20 17.44 8.01
CA LEU A 280 10.43 18.39 7.20
C LEU A 280 11.23 19.65 6.89
N ALA A 281 12.01 20.17 7.84
CA ALA A 281 12.90 21.32 7.65
C ALA A 281 14.07 20.97 6.72
N ALA A 282 14.66 19.78 6.82
CA ALA A 282 15.68 19.30 5.90
C ALA A 282 15.10 19.07 4.50
N LEU A 283 13.89 18.50 4.39
CA LEU A 283 13.21 18.37 3.10
C LEU A 283 12.87 19.74 2.49
N ALA A 284 12.34 20.66 3.30
CA ALA A 284 12.06 22.03 2.87
C ALA A 284 13.35 22.75 2.47
N ALA A 285 14.44 22.60 3.24
CA ALA A 285 15.75 23.15 2.90
C ALA A 285 16.32 22.54 1.62
N LEU A 286 16.16 21.23 1.38
CA LEU A 286 16.56 20.58 0.12
C LEU A 286 15.73 21.07 -1.06
N VAL A 287 14.42 21.28 -0.89
CA VAL A 287 13.56 21.88 -1.93
C VAL A 287 13.96 23.33 -2.21
N VAL A 288 14.23 24.12 -1.16
CA VAL A 288 14.72 25.51 -1.28
C VAL A 288 16.10 25.55 -1.94
N LEU A 289 17.03 24.68 -1.55
CA LEU A 289 18.36 24.56 -2.13
C LEU A 289 18.33 24.07 -3.59
N ALA A 290 17.41 23.17 -3.93
CA ALA A 290 17.19 22.73 -5.30
C ALA A 290 16.57 23.84 -6.16
N GLY A 291 15.68 24.65 -5.57
CA GLY A 291 14.96 25.75 -6.20
C GLY A 291 15.67 27.10 -6.23
N ARG A 292 16.72 27.32 -5.43
CA ARG A 292 17.40 28.63 -5.29
C ARG A 292 18.01 29.17 -6.59
N ASN A 293 18.34 28.26 -7.51
CA ASN A 293 18.92 28.56 -8.82
C ASN A 293 17.97 28.14 -9.95
N LEU A 294 16.65 28.18 -9.71
CA LEU A 294 15.65 28.01 -10.76
C LEU A 294 14.98 29.36 -11.00
N ASP A 295 14.88 29.80 -12.25
CA ASP A 295 13.99 30.92 -12.59
C ASP A 295 12.53 30.43 -12.63
N PRO A 296 11.67 30.83 -11.67
CA PRO A 296 10.28 30.39 -11.66
C PRO A 296 9.47 30.92 -12.85
N ALA A 297 9.87 32.06 -13.42
CA ALA A 297 9.22 32.64 -14.57
C ALA A 297 9.53 31.83 -15.84
N GLU A 298 10.77 31.38 -16.00
CA GLU A 298 11.17 30.51 -17.11
C GLU A 298 10.57 29.10 -16.99
N LEU A 299 10.61 28.48 -15.81
CA LEU A 299 9.96 27.19 -15.58
C LEU A 299 8.46 27.24 -15.90
N ARG A 300 7.77 28.31 -15.47
CA ARG A 300 6.35 28.51 -15.79
C ARG A 300 6.12 28.69 -17.28
N ARG A 301 6.97 29.46 -17.97
CA ARG A 301 6.88 29.65 -19.43
C ARG A 301 7.07 28.32 -20.17
N ALA A 302 8.05 27.51 -19.78
CA ALA A 302 8.30 26.21 -20.37
C ALA A 302 7.13 25.23 -20.15
N LEU A 303 6.52 25.21 -18.95
CA LEU A 303 5.31 24.42 -18.69
C LEU A 303 4.10 24.91 -19.49
N ALA A 304 3.93 26.22 -19.63
CA ALA A 304 2.79 26.81 -20.36
C ALA A 304 2.93 26.66 -21.89
N ALA A 305 4.15 26.60 -22.40
CA ALA A 305 4.43 26.38 -23.82
C ALA A 305 4.19 24.92 -24.25
N ALA A 306 3.98 23.99 -23.31
CA ALA A 306 3.81 22.59 -23.61
C ALA A 306 2.49 22.31 -24.36
N SER A 307 2.58 21.64 -25.51
CA SER A 307 1.41 21.27 -26.32
C SER A 307 0.55 20.19 -25.63
N PRO A 308 -0.70 20.49 -25.22
CA PRO A 308 -1.55 19.50 -24.56
C PRO A 308 -1.91 18.32 -25.47
N GLY A 309 -2.05 18.57 -26.78
CA GLY A 309 -2.38 17.53 -27.77
C GLY A 309 -1.27 16.49 -27.91
N LEU A 310 -0.01 16.92 -27.92
CA LEU A 310 1.13 16.01 -27.98
C LEU A 310 1.31 15.23 -26.67
N LEU A 311 1.05 15.85 -25.52
CA LEU A 311 1.04 15.15 -24.23
C LEU A 311 -0.09 14.11 -24.13
N ALA A 312 -1.28 14.42 -24.67
CA ALA A 312 -2.37 13.46 -24.76
C ALA A 312 -2.01 12.29 -25.69
N ALA A 313 -1.39 12.56 -26.84
CA ALA A 313 -0.89 11.52 -27.73
C ALA A 313 0.18 10.65 -27.05
N ALA A 314 1.09 11.26 -26.29
CA ALA A 314 2.08 10.53 -25.49
C ALA A 314 1.42 9.66 -24.40
N ALA A 315 0.37 10.15 -23.73
CA ALA A 315 -0.41 9.34 -22.78
C ALA A 315 -1.13 8.17 -23.45
N CYS A 316 -1.65 8.34 -24.67
CA CYS A 316 -2.21 7.24 -25.46
C CYS A 316 -1.13 6.22 -25.86
N ALA A 317 0.06 6.69 -26.28
CA ALA A 317 1.20 5.82 -26.56
C ALA A 317 1.65 5.04 -25.31
N ASN A 318 1.60 5.66 -24.13
CA ASN A 318 1.83 4.99 -22.85
C ASN A 318 0.81 3.87 -22.57
N LEU A 319 -0.47 4.08 -22.88
CA LEU A 319 -1.47 3.00 -22.77
C LEU A 319 -1.17 1.82 -23.71
N ALA A 320 -0.70 2.11 -24.93
CA ALA A 320 -0.25 1.08 -25.85
C ALA A 320 1.00 0.35 -25.31
N ALA A 321 1.98 1.08 -24.76
CA ALA A 321 3.16 0.51 -24.12
C ALA A 321 2.77 -0.44 -22.97
N LEU A 322 1.85 -0.03 -22.11
CA LEU A 322 1.32 -0.86 -21.01
C LEU A 322 0.61 -2.12 -21.53
N ALA A 323 -0.12 -2.03 -22.66
CA ALA A 323 -0.75 -3.17 -23.30
C ALA A 323 0.28 -4.17 -23.87
N LEU A 324 1.32 -3.66 -24.52
CA LEU A 324 2.44 -4.47 -25.00
C LEU A 324 3.18 -5.13 -23.84
N GLN A 325 3.41 -4.40 -22.75
CA GLN A 325 4.02 -4.94 -21.54
C GLN A 325 3.16 -6.03 -20.89
N ALA A 326 1.84 -5.89 -20.91
CA ALA A 326 0.92 -6.92 -20.45
C ALA A 326 0.93 -8.15 -21.36
N GLY A 327 0.98 -7.97 -22.69
CA GLY A 327 1.12 -9.06 -23.66
C GLY A 327 2.43 -9.83 -23.47
N ARG A 328 3.53 -9.10 -23.21
CA ARG A 328 4.84 -9.66 -22.87
C ARG A 328 4.80 -10.55 -21.64
N TRP A 329 4.19 -10.07 -20.55
CA TRP A 329 4.04 -10.85 -19.33
C TRP A 329 3.08 -12.03 -19.53
N LEU A 330 2.00 -11.85 -20.28
CA LEU A 330 1.06 -12.92 -20.62
C LEU A 330 1.74 -14.05 -21.39
N ALA A 331 2.65 -13.75 -22.32
CA ALA A 331 3.42 -14.77 -23.03
C ALA A 331 4.26 -15.63 -22.07
N VAL A 332 4.71 -15.07 -20.94
CA VAL A 332 5.41 -15.79 -19.86
C VAL A 332 4.44 -16.54 -18.95
N VAL A 333 3.27 -15.97 -18.67
CA VAL A 333 2.28 -16.57 -17.74
C VAL A 333 1.49 -17.71 -18.38
N HIS A 334 1.03 -17.56 -19.62
CA HIS A 334 0.12 -18.50 -20.30
C HIS A 334 0.64 -19.95 -20.34
N PRO A 335 1.95 -20.22 -20.53
CA PRO A 335 2.47 -21.59 -20.49
C PRO A 335 2.48 -22.22 -19.08
N VAL A 336 2.34 -21.41 -18.04
CA VAL A 336 2.32 -21.82 -16.63
C VAL A 336 0.87 -21.88 -16.11
N GLU A 337 0.06 -20.91 -16.51
CA GLU A 337 -1.35 -20.81 -16.17
C GLU A 337 -2.17 -20.48 -17.43
N PRO A 338 -2.67 -21.50 -18.13
CA PRO A 338 -3.42 -21.33 -19.38
C PRO A 338 -4.73 -20.57 -19.22
N ARG A 339 -5.26 -20.45 -17.99
CA ARG A 339 -6.48 -19.67 -17.73
C ARG A 339 -6.24 -18.15 -17.78
N ALA A 340 -4.99 -17.70 -17.78
CA ALA A 340 -4.66 -16.28 -17.84
C ALA A 340 -5.04 -15.68 -19.19
N ARG A 341 -5.84 -14.60 -19.17
CA ARG A 341 -6.27 -13.87 -20.38
C ARG A 341 -5.57 -12.52 -20.47
N ALA A 342 -5.47 -11.98 -21.69
CA ALA A 342 -4.85 -10.67 -21.95
C ALA A 342 -5.47 -9.54 -21.12
N ARG A 343 -6.80 -9.56 -20.96
CA ARG A 343 -7.51 -8.60 -20.10
C ARG A 343 -7.03 -8.65 -18.65
N ASP A 344 -6.93 -9.85 -18.07
CA ASP A 344 -6.51 -10.01 -16.67
C ASP A 344 -5.05 -9.60 -16.50
N ALA A 345 -4.19 -9.89 -17.48
CA ALA A 345 -2.79 -9.48 -17.48
C ALA A 345 -2.65 -7.95 -17.54
N PHE A 346 -3.37 -7.30 -18.44
CA PHE A 346 -3.36 -5.84 -18.57
C PHE A 346 -3.77 -5.17 -17.27
N PHE A 347 -4.95 -5.50 -16.75
CA PHE A 347 -5.43 -4.82 -15.57
C PHE A 347 -4.65 -5.20 -14.31
N ALA A 348 -4.16 -6.44 -14.16
CA ALA A 348 -3.30 -6.79 -13.04
C ALA A 348 -1.99 -5.99 -13.06
N LEU A 349 -1.40 -5.79 -14.25
CA LEU A 349 -0.19 -5.01 -14.44
C LEU A 349 -0.41 -3.52 -14.11
N VAL A 350 -1.40 -2.88 -14.74
CA VAL A 350 -1.69 -1.45 -14.51
C VAL A 350 -2.11 -1.19 -13.06
N ALA A 351 -2.90 -2.09 -12.45
CA ALA A 351 -3.24 -2.02 -11.04
C ALA A 351 -2.01 -2.21 -10.13
N GLY A 352 -1.09 -3.10 -10.50
CA GLY A 352 0.19 -3.25 -9.83
C GLY A 352 0.97 -1.92 -9.80
N TYR A 353 1.09 -1.25 -10.95
CA TYR A 353 1.73 0.06 -11.00
C TYR A 353 1.00 1.14 -10.20
N ALA A 354 -0.34 1.13 -10.21
CA ALA A 354 -1.12 2.03 -9.37
C ALA A 354 -0.83 1.84 -7.86
N VAL A 355 -0.57 0.62 -7.40
CA VAL A 355 -0.11 0.35 -6.03
C VAL A 355 1.27 0.96 -5.77
N GLY A 356 2.18 0.91 -6.75
CA GLY A 356 3.52 1.51 -6.67
C GLY A 356 3.54 3.04 -6.57
N LEU A 357 2.44 3.71 -6.94
CA LEU A 357 2.29 5.16 -6.74
C LEU A 357 2.18 5.54 -5.25
N VAL A 358 1.70 4.62 -4.42
CA VAL A 358 1.39 4.88 -3.01
C VAL A 358 2.34 4.10 -2.10
N VAL A 359 2.71 2.89 -2.50
CA VAL A 359 3.50 1.97 -1.68
C VAL A 359 4.95 1.96 -2.17
N PRO A 360 5.92 2.29 -1.31
CA PRO A 360 7.33 2.28 -1.68
C PRO A 360 7.86 0.85 -1.93
N ALA A 361 9.06 0.75 -2.50
CA ALA A 361 9.85 -0.49 -2.62
C ALA A 361 9.23 -1.61 -3.49
N ARG A 362 9.03 -1.35 -4.80
CA ARG A 362 8.65 -2.34 -5.84
C ARG A 362 7.46 -3.26 -5.48
N ALA A 363 6.53 -2.76 -4.66
CA ALA A 363 5.33 -3.48 -4.27
C ALA A 363 4.39 -3.78 -5.45
N SER A 364 4.59 -3.10 -6.59
CA SER A 364 3.84 -3.26 -7.83
C SER A 364 3.91 -4.68 -8.41
N ASP A 365 5.09 -5.32 -8.35
CA ASP A 365 5.29 -6.66 -8.91
C ASP A 365 4.57 -7.74 -8.10
N LEU A 366 4.65 -7.64 -6.78
CA LEU A 366 3.91 -8.52 -5.89
C LEU A 366 2.39 -8.29 -6.01
N ALA A 367 1.97 -7.03 -6.19
CA ALA A 367 0.58 -6.67 -6.38
C ALA A 367 0.01 -7.27 -7.67
N ARG A 368 0.67 -7.12 -8.83
CA ARG A 368 0.20 -7.72 -10.10
C ARG A 368 0.15 -9.24 -10.04
N ALA A 369 1.16 -9.89 -9.46
CA ALA A 369 1.18 -11.33 -9.28
C ALA A 369 0.03 -11.82 -8.36
N HIS A 370 -0.24 -11.10 -7.27
CA HIS A 370 -1.35 -11.42 -6.37
C HIS A 370 -2.72 -11.23 -7.03
N LEU A 371 -2.89 -10.18 -7.83
CA LEU A 371 -4.15 -9.90 -8.53
C LEU A 371 -4.44 -10.95 -9.60
N MET A 372 -3.41 -11.38 -10.34
CA MET A 372 -3.53 -12.49 -11.29
C MET A 372 -3.82 -13.82 -10.57
N ALA A 373 -3.13 -14.10 -9.46
CA ALA A 373 -3.37 -15.32 -8.65
C ALA A 373 -4.83 -15.45 -8.22
N ARG A 374 -5.45 -14.35 -7.81
CA ARG A 374 -6.87 -14.32 -7.44
C ARG A 374 -7.81 -14.58 -8.61
N ARG A 375 -7.40 -14.31 -9.84
CA ARG A 375 -8.23 -14.47 -11.04
C ARG A 375 -8.13 -15.87 -11.64
N THR A 376 -6.95 -16.46 -11.62
CA THR A 376 -6.72 -17.76 -12.23
C THR A 376 -6.71 -18.92 -11.24
N GLY A 377 -6.58 -18.63 -9.93
CA GLY A 377 -6.40 -19.64 -8.88
C GLY A 377 -4.94 -20.11 -8.74
N ALA A 378 -4.03 -19.57 -9.55
CA ALA A 378 -2.62 -19.94 -9.53
C ALA A 378 -1.90 -19.53 -8.23
N SER A 379 -0.79 -20.19 -7.93
CA SER A 379 0.03 -19.83 -6.78
C SER A 379 0.67 -18.44 -6.95
N MET A 380 0.59 -17.63 -5.90
CA MET A 380 1.23 -16.31 -5.87
C MET A 380 2.75 -16.42 -6.06
N ALA A 381 3.40 -17.45 -5.50
CA ALA A 381 4.83 -17.68 -5.68
C ALA A 381 5.18 -17.97 -7.15
N THR A 382 4.38 -18.78 -7.83
CA THR A 382 4.55 -19.08 -9.26
C THR A 382 4.41 -17.82 -10.11
N LEU A 383 3.38 -17.01 -9.88
CA LEU A 383 3.16 -15.77 -10.63
C LEU A 383 4.16 -14.65 -10.27
N ALA A 384 4.71 -14.67 -9.05
CA ALA A 384 5.82 -13.79 -8.69
C ALA A 384 7.10 -14.17 -9.46
N ALA A 385 7.37 -15.46 -9.62
CA ALA A 385 8.49 -15.93 -10.42
C ALA A 385 8.34 -15.56 -11.92
N THR A 386 7.13 -15.66 -12.49
CA THR A 386 6.90 -15.19 -13.88
C THR A 386 7.09 -13.68 -14.03
N ALA A 387 6.77 -12.88 -12.99
CA ALA A 387 7.02 -11.43 -12.99
C ALA A 387 8.52 -11.09 -12.97
N VAL A 388 9.35 -11.91 -12.30
CA VAL A 388 10.82 -11.79 -12.34
C VAL A 388 11.37 -12.13 -13.73
N VAL A 389 10.90 -13.24 -14.32
CA VAL A 389 11.27 -13.63 -15.70
C VAL A 389 10.89 -12.53 -16.69
N ASP A 390 9.69 -11.97 -16.54
CA ASP A 390 9.22 -10.82 -17.30
C ASP A 390 10.20 -9.65 -17.19
N HIS A 391 10.57 -9.19 -15.99
CA HIS A 391 11.54 -8.10 -15.86
C HIS A 391 12.87 -8.37 -16.56
N LEU A 392 13.41 -9.59 -16.42
CA LEU A 392 14.68 -9.94 -17.05
C LEU A 392 14.59 -9.95 -18.57
N LEU A 393 13.53 -10.52 -19.15
CA LEU A 393 13.30 -10.48 -20.60
C LEU A 393 13.17 -9.04 -21.12
N GLY A 394 12.46 -8.18 -20.37
CA GLY A 394 12.33 -6.76 -20.69
C GLY A 394 13.68 -6.04 -20.65
N SER A 395 14.49 -6.29 -19.61
CA SER A 395 15.83 -5.70 -19.46
C SER A 395 16.80 -6.17 -20.54
N VAL A 396 16.79 -7.44 -20.93
CA VAL A 396 17.65 -7.90 -22.04
C VAL A 396 17.25 -7.22 -23.35
N ALA A 397 15.95 -7.10 -23.64
CA ALA A 397 15.49 -6.37 -24.81
C ALA A 397 15.89 -4.89 -24.78
N LEU A 398 15.79 -4.24 -23.63
CA LEU A 398 16.24 -2.86 -23.44
C LEU A 398 17.71 -2.71 -23.77
N PHE A 399 18.57 -3.52 -23.12
CA PHE A 399 20.01 -3.39 -23.30
C PHE A 399 20.46 -3.85 -24.69
N ALA A 400 19.73 -4.75 -25.36
CA ALA A 400 19.96 -5.07 -26.77
C ALA A 400 19.69 -3.87 -27.68
N VAL A 401 18.54 -3.21 -27.51
CA VAL A 401 18.18 -1.99 -28.26
C VAL A 401 19.20 -0.88 -28.00
N LEU A 402 19.58 -0.68 -26.75
CA LEU A 402 20.59 0.32 -26.37
C LEU A 402 21.98 -0.03 -26.90
N GLY A 403 22.38 -1.30 -26.89
CA GLY A 403 23.65 -1.75 -27.46
C GLY A 403 23.72 -1.55 -28.98
N LEU A 404 22.63 -1.89 -29.69
CA LEU A 404 22.49 -1.63 -31.12
C LEU A 404 22.54 -0.13 -31.42
N MET A 405 21.82 0.68 -30.64
CA MET A 405 21.82 2.14 -30.82
C MET A 405 23.18 2.75 -30.49
N ALA A 406 23.85 2.29 -29.43
CA ALA A 406 25.22 2.69 -29.10
C ALA A 406 26.23 2.41 -30.21
N ALA A 407 26.01 1.34 -30.99
CA ALA A 407 26.84 1.02 -32.15
C ALA A 407 26.51 1.91 -33.37
N LEU A 408 25.30 2.45 -33.45
CA LEU A 408 24.80 3.27 -34.56
C LEU A 408 24.83 4.79 -34.29
N SER A 409 25.24 5.21 -33.09
CA SER A 409 25.20 6.61 -32.63
C SER A 409 26.53 7.11 -32.07
N GLY A 410 26.68 8.43 -31.96
CA GLY A 410 27.87 9.10 -31.41
C GLY A 410 28.00 9.06 -29.87
N LEU A 411 27.36 8.11 -29.19
CA LEU A 411 27.33 8.09 -27.72
C LEU A 411 28.74 7.94 -27.10
N PRO A 412 29.00 8.55 -25.93
CA PRO A 412 30.28 8.44 -25.23
C PRO A 412 30.67 6.98 -24.93
N LEU A 413 31.96 6.65 -25.05
CA LEU A 413 32.48 5.29 -24.88
C LEU A 413 32.04 4.63 -23.56
N TRP A 414 32.06 5.36 -22.46
CA TRP A 414 31.67 4.85 -21.13
C TRP A 414 30.22 4.38 -21.10
N LEU A 415 29.31 5.07 -21.79
CA LEU A 415 27.88 4.72 -21.84
C LEU A 415 27.67 3.46 -22.68
N ARG A 416 28.43 3.33 -23.78
CA ARG A 416 28.44 2.12 -24.61
C ARG A 416 28.92 0.91 -23.81
N SER A 417 30.04 1.04 -23.09
CA SER A 417 30.60 -0.01 -22.23
C SER A 417 29.66 -0.39 -21.08
N ALA A 418 28.97 0.58 -20.48
CA ALA A 418 27.97 0.31 -19.44
C ALA A 418 26.76 -0.47 -20.00
N GLY A 419 26.29 -0.10 -21.19
CA GLY A 419 25.20 -0.78 -21.88
C GLY A 419 25.54 -2.24 -22.24
N THR A 420 26.74 -2.50 -22.76
CA THR A 420 27.18 -3.86 -23.09
C THR A 420 27.37 -4.73 -21.84
N ALA A 421 27.94 -4.18 -20.77
CA ALA A 421 28.05 -4.89 -19.49
C ALA A 421 26.67 -5.24 -18.91
N ALA A 422 25.72 -4.30 -18.92
CA ALA A 422 24.36 -4.53 -18.45
C ALA A 422 23.61 -5.58 -19.30
N PHE A 423 23.82 -5.56 -20.62
CA PHE A 423 23.31 -6.58 -21.54
C PHE A 423 23.85 -7.97 -21.16
N ALA A 424 25.18 -8.10 -21.00
CA ALA A 424 25.82 -9.36 -20.65
C ALA A 424 25.31 -9.92 -19.30
N VAL A 425 25.15 -9.07 -18.28
CA VAL A 425 24.58 -9.45 -16.97
C VAL A 425 23.15 -9.95 -17.12
N ALA A 426 22.32 -9.23 -17.88
CA ALA A 426 20.92 -9.60 -18.07
C ALA A 426 20.77 -10.92 -18.87
N VAL A 427 21.61 -11.13 -19.89
CA VAL A 427 21.70 -12.40 -20.64
C VAL A 427 22.17 -13.54 -19.72
N GLY A 428 23.21 -13.31 -18.90
CA GLY A 428 23.70 -14.30 -17.94
C GLY A 428 22.64 -14.69 -16.91
N ALA A 429 21.85 -13.73 -16.42
CA ALA A 429 20.74 -13.99 -15.51
C ALA A 429 19.63 -14.82 -16.18
N LEU A 430 19.28 -14.55 -17.44
CA LEU A 430 18.34 -15.39 -18.19
C LEU A 430 18.88 -16.80 -18.43
N ALA A 431 20.17 -16.94 -18.75
CA ALA A 431 20.82 -18.25 -18.90
C ALA A 431 20.80 -19.04 -17.59
N ALA A 432 21.05 -18.40 -16.45
CA ALA A 432 20.93 -19.03 -15.14
C ALA A 432 19.49 -19.51 -14.87
N LEU A 433 18.47 -18.71 -15.17
CA LEU A 433 17.07 -19.14 -15.05
C LEU A 433 16.71 -20.28 -16.01
N TRP A 434 17.28 -20.28 -17.21
CA TRP A 434 17.13 -21.37 -18.18
C TRP A 434 17.74 -22.68 -17.67
N LEU A 435 18.87 -22.61 -16.96
CA LEU A 435 19.47 -23.78 -16.29
C LEU A 435 18.63 -24.28 -15.10
N LEU A 436 18.03 -23.37 -14.33
CA LEU A 436 17.20 -23.67 -13.16
C LEU A 436 15.76 -24.12 -13.49
N ARG A 437 15.37 -24.04 -14.77
CA ARG A 437 14.03 -24.38 -15.23
C ARG A 437 13.65 -25.84 -14.89
N PRO A 438 12.36 -26.15 -14.75
CA PRO A 438 11.91 -27.53 -14.59
C PRO A 438 12.17 -28.33 -15.88
N ARG A 439 12.73 -29.54 -15.74
CA ARG A 439 12.98 -30.50 -16.82
C ARG A 439 12.07 -31.73 -16.59
N GLY A 440 10.80 -31.65 -16.98
CA GLY A 440 9.81 -32.74 -16.82
C GLY A 440 8.46 -32.30 -16.24
N GLU A 441 7.46 -33.20 -16.24
CA GLU A 441 6.18 -33.01 -15.54
C GLU A 441 6.41 -33.04 -14.02
N ALA A 442 5.69 -32.18 -13.30
CA ALA A 442 5.94 -31.93 -11.88
C ALA A 442 5.67 -33.19 -11.04
N ALA A 443 6.73 -33.85 -10.56
CA ALA A 443 6.64 -34.87 -9.53
C ALA A 443 5.96 -34.32 -8.27
N ASP A 444 5.27 -35.19 -7.52
CA ASP A 444 4.50 -34.90 -6.29
C ASP A 444 5.22 -33.91 -5.37
N ALA A 445 4.92 -32.62 -5.55
CA ALA A 445 5.52 -31.57 -4.77
C ALA A 445 4.83 -31.52 -3.40
N PRO A 446 5.59 -31.39 -2.29
CA PRO A 446 4.99 -31.30 -0.97
C PRO A 446 3.99 -30.15 -0.90
N SER A 447 2.90 -30.32 -0.16
CA SER A 447 1.80 -29.36 -0.09
C SER A 447 2.17 -28.06 0.63
N HIS A 448 3.12 -28.13 1.58
CA HIS A 448 3.56 -27.04 2.45
C HIS A 448 5.07 -27.06 2.71
N GLY A 449 5.61 -25.94 3.20
CA GLY A 449 7.02 -25.80 3.57
C GLY A 449 7.94 -25.17 2.50
N PRO A 450 9.24 -25.02 2.79
CA PRO A 450 10.19 -24.32 1.93
C PRO A 450 10.42 -25.05 0.59
N ARG A 451 10.39 -26.38 0.57
CA ARG A 451 10.50 -27.19 -0.66
C ARG A 451 9.31 -27.00 -1.58
N ALA A 452 8.10 -26.90 -1.04
CA ALA A 452 6.88 -26.58 -1.79
C ALA A 452 6.95 -25.19 -2.44
N MET A 453 7.47 -24.20 -1.68
CA MET A 453 7.67 -22.85 -2.20
C MET A 453 8.69 -22.83 -3.33
N LEU A 454 9.81 -23.56 -3.18
CA LEU A 454 10.82 -23.68 -4.21
C LEU A 454 10.28 -24.36 -5.48
N ALA A 455 9.48 -25.41 -5.34
CA ALA A 455 8.82 -26.08 -6.47
C ALA A 455 7.88 -25.12 -7.23
N ARG A 456 7.07 -24.33 -6.51
CA ARG A 456 6.17 -23.32 -7.11
C ARG A 456 6.94 -22.19 -7.82
N LEU A 457 8.06 -21.75 -7.26
CA LEU A 457 8.96 -20.77 -7.89
C LEU A 457 9.58 -21.34 -9.18
N ARG A 458 10.10 -22.57 -9.13
CA ARG A 458 10.66 -23.25 -10.31
C ARG A 458 9.61 -23.46 -11.39
N HIS A 459 8.38 -23.82 -11.03
CA HIS A 459 7.28 -23.95 -11.99
C HIS A 459 7.00 -22.62 -12.73
N GLY A 460 7.17 -21.47 -12.08
CA GLY A 460 7.07 -20.16 -12.73
C GLY A 460 8.16 -19.88 -13.79
N LEU A 461 9.23 -20.69 -13.83
CA LEU A 461 10.30 -20.58 -14.83
C LEU A 461 10.04 -21.42 -16.09
N THR A 462 8.92 -22.16 -16.16
CA THR A 462 8.62 -23.07 -17.29
C THR A 462 8.62 -22.33 -18.64
N ALA A 463 8.19 -21.06 -18.67
CA ALA A 463 8.17 -20.25 -19.89
C ALA A 463 9.56 -20.01 -20.49
N VAL A 464 10.62 -19.99 -19.67
CA VAL A 464 12.02 -19.85 -20.13
C VAL A 464 12.45 -21.04 -21.00
N GLY A 465 11.79 -22.19 -20.85
CA GLY A 465 12.03 -23.37 -21.68
C GLY A 465 11.24 -23.43 -22.98
N ARG A 466 10.33 -22.48 -23.26
CA ARG A 466 9.42 -22.56 -24.40
C ARG A 466 9.74 -21.52 -25.48
N PRO A 467 10.24 -21.93 -26.68
CA PRO A 467 10.73 -20.99 -27.69
C PRO A 467 9.63 -20.06 -28.22
N ARG A 468 8.41 -20.56 -28.42
CA ARG A 468 7.28 -19.71 -28.85
C ARG A 468 6.93 -18.63 -27.83
N ALA A 469 6.95 -18.96 -26.53
CA ALA A 469 6.67 -18.02 -25.46
C ALA A 469 7.74 -16.92 -25.39
N LEU A 470 9.00 -17.30 -25.54
CA LEU A 470 10.12 -16.36 -25.62
C LEU A 470 9.99 -15.44 -26.85
N LEU A 471 9.80 -16.00 -28.05
CA LEU A 471 9.68 -15.21 -29.29
C LEU A 471 8.53 -14.18 -29.21
N LEU A 472 7.37 -14.58 -28.70
CA LEU A 472 6.26 -13.66 -28.48
C LEU A 472 6.61 -12.58 -27.44
N SER A 473 7.23 -12.97 -26.32
CA SER A 473 7.67 -12.04 -25.28
C SER A 473 8.66 -11.00 -25.84
N TRP A 474 9.60 -11.44 -26.68
CA TRP A 474 10.56 -10.56 -27.36
C TRP A 474 9.88 -9.60 -28.33
N GLY A 475 8.93 -10.07 -29.14
CA GLY A 475 8.15 -9.20 -30.03
C GLY A 475 7.41 -8.10 -29.27
N PHE A 476 6.74 -8.46 -28.16
CA PHE A 476 6.10 -7.48 -27.29
C PHE A 476 7.09 -6.56 -26.58
N ALA A 477 8.28 -7.05 -26.21
CA ALA A 477 9.32 -6.24 -25.57
C ALA A 477 9.86 -5.16 -26.52
N LEU A 478 10.16 -5.54 -27.76
CA LEU A 478 10.63 -4.60 -28.80
C LEU A 478 9.56 -3.55 -29.11
N GLY A 479 8.30 -3.97 -29.27
CA GLY A 479 7.19 -3.05 -29.46
C GLY A 479 7.02 -2.11 -28.26
N GLY A 480 7.14 -2.62 -27.03
CA GLY A 480 7.04 -1.84 -25.80
C GLY A 480 8.12 -0.77 -25.72
N TRP A 481 9.38 -1.12 -25.97
CA TRP A 481 10.47 -0.14 -26.00
C TRP A 481 10.38 0.85 -27.15
N GLY A 482 9.85 0.43 -28.31
CA GLY A 482 9.52 1.35 -29.40
C GLY A 482 8.44 2.37 -29.01
N ALA A 483 7.42 1.93 -28.27
CA ALA A 483 6.41 2.82 -27.70
C ALA A 483 7.01 3.79 -26.67
N GLU A 484 7.90 3.33 -25.77
CA GLU A 484 8.64 4.20 -24.84
C GLU A 484 9.45 5.28 -25.56
N GLY A 485 10.17 4.92 -26.63
CA GLY A 485 10.86 5.88 -27.49
C GLY A 485 9.91 6.91 -28.11
N LEU A 486 8.75 6.46 -28.60
CA LEU A 486 7.71 7.34 -29.13
C LEU A 486 7.13 8.29 -28.07
N ILE A 487 6.89 7.81 -26.84
CA ILE A 487 6.41 8.62 -25.72
C ILE A 487 7.43 9.71 -25.40
N GLY A 488 8.72 9.35 -25.31
CA GLY A 488 9.82 10.30 -25.12
C GLY A 488 9.87 11.34 -26.22
N TRP A 489 9.82 10.92 -27.49
CA TRP A 489 9.88 11.80 -28.64
C TRP A 489 8.68 12.76 -28.73
N LEU A 490 7.46 12.26 -28.54
CA LEU A 490 6.24 13.08 -28.50
C LEU A 490 6.31 14.09 -27.36
N SER A 491 6.83 13.70 -26.20
CA SER A 491 6.98 14.59 -25.06
C SER A 491 8.03 15.67 -25.32
N LEU A 492 9.15 15.35 -26.00
CA LEU A 492 10.17 16.35 -26.35
C LEU A 492 9.58 17.40 -27.29
N ARG A 493 8.83 16.95 -28.32
CA ARG A 493 8.08 17.85 -29.21
C ARG A 493 7.05 18.67 -28.46
N ALA A 494 6.37 18.08 -27.48
CA ALA A 494 5.36 18.78 -26.70
C ALA A 494 5.95 20.00 -26.00
N PHE A 495 7.18 19.90 -25.48
CA PHE A 495 7.87 20.98 -24.78
C PHE A 495 8.74 21.86 -25.69
N GLY A 496 8.69 21.68 -27.01
CA GLY A 496 9.51 22.45 -27.96
C GLY A 496 11.02 22.18 -27.83
N LEU A 497 11.41 21.04 -27.25
CA LEU A 497 12.81 20.63 -27.10
C LEU A 497 13.31 19.90 -28.36
N PRO A 498 14.63 19.77 -28.55
CA PRO A 498 15.20 19.01 -29.66
C PRO A 498 14.67 17.56 -29.67
N ALA A 499 13.72 17.27 -30.55
CA ALA A 499 13.06 15.98 -30.59
C ALA A 499 13.77 15.01 -31.52
N THR A 500 15.04 14.71 -31.23
CA THR A 500 15.75 13.61 -31.88
C THR A 500 15.38 12.28 -31.20
N MET A 501 15.37 11.19 -31.97
CA MET A 501 15.13 9.86 -31.40
C MET A 501 16.21 9.49 -30.39
N GLU A 502 17.45 9.92 -30.62
CA GLU A 502 18.58 9.70 -29.72
C GLU A 502 18.34 10.31 -28.33
N LEU A 503 17.87 11.56 -28.28
CA LEU A 503 17.59 12.24 -27.01
C LEU A 503 16.40 11.62 -26.28
N ALA A 504 15.35 11.22 -27.03
CA ALA A 504 14.21 10.51 -26.46
C ALA A 504 14.65 9.19 -25.79
N LEU A 505 15.47 8.40 -26.47
CA LEU A 505 15.99 7.13 -25.94
C LEU A 505 16.96 7.34 -24.77
N LEU A 506 17.75 8.40 -24.77
CA LEU A 506 18.61 8.76 -23.64
C LEU A 506 17.78 9.07 -22.39
N VAL A 507 16.68 9.81 -22.53
CA VAL A 507 15.73 10.07 -21.45
C VAL A 507 15.09 8.76 -20.96
N VAL A 508 14.65 7.89 -21.87
CA VAL A 508 14.08 6.57 -21.51
C VAL A 508 15.10 5.72 -20.73
N LEU A 509 16.35 5.70 -21.16
CA LEU A 509 17.43 4.99 -20.46
C LEU A 509 17.65 5.56 -19.05
N ALA A 510 17.83 6.88 -18.94
CA ALA A 510 18.08 7.54 -17.66
C ALA A 510 16.94 7.29 -16.67
N THR A 511 15.69 7.42 -17.12
CA THR A 511 14.51 7.20 -16.29
C THR A 511 14.27 5.74 -15.92
N THR A 512 14.63 4.81 -16.80
CA THR A 512 14.56 3.36 -16.50
C THR A 512 15.59 2.96 -15.45
N LEU A 513 16.84 3.43 -15.56
CA LEU A 513 17.88 3.18 -14.57
C LEU A 513 17.53 3.80 -13.21
N SER A 514 17.03 5.03 -13.22
CA SER A 514 16.58 5.71 -12.00
C SER A 514 15.43 4.94 -11.32
N SER A 515 14.46 4.48 -12.11
CA SER A 515 13.34 3.69 -11.61
C SER A 515 13.78 2.36 -11.01
N ALA A 516 14.90 1.79 -11.46
CA ALA A 516 15.44 0.57 -10.90
C ALA A 516 16.01 0.76 -9.48
N ALA A 517 16.58 1.94 -9.18
CA ALA A 517 17.22 2.25 -7.91
C ALA A 517 16.31 2.99 -6.90
N SER A 518 15.19 3.56 -7.36
CA SER A 518 14.34 4.41 -6.54
C SER A 518 13.52 3.64 -5.49
N VAL A 519 13.37 4.25 -4.30
CA VAL A 519 12.57 3.76 -3.18
C VAL A 519 11.38 4.68 -2.89
N SER A 520 11.28 5.84 -3.56
CA SER A 520 10.20 6.82 -3.32
C SER A 520 8.87 6.39 -3.98
N PRO A 521 7.71 6.76 -3.41
CA PRO A 521 6.41 6.51 -4.03
C PRO A 521 6.34 7.15 -5.42
N GLY A 522 5.95 6.36 -6.42
CA GLY A 522 5.90 6.81 -7.82
C GLY A 522 7.23 7.34 -8.37
N ASN A 523 8.38 7.00 -7.77
CA ASN A 523 9.71 7.47 -8.17
C ASN A 523 9.90 9.00 -8.21
N ALA A 524 9.03 9.75 -7.51
CA ALA A 524 9.11 11.20 -7.46
C ALA A 524 10.49 11.66 -6.94
N GLY A 525 11.04 12.68 -7.59
CA GLY A 525 12.36 13.26 -7.37
C GLY A 525 13.46 12.57 -8.18
N ALA A 526 13.58 11.25 -8.08
CA ALA A 526 14.61 10.49 -8.79
C ALA A 526 14.37 10.44 -10.30
N PHE A 527 13.10 10.32 -10.72
CA PHE A 527 12.70 10.33 -12.12
C PHE A 527 13.00 11.69 -12.78
N GLU A 528 12.64 12.78 -12.11
CA GLU A 528 12.83 14.14 -12.61
C GLU A 528 14.32 14.49 -12.71
N LEU A 529 15.11 14.11 -11.70
CA LEU A 529 16.55 14.31 -11.73
C LEU A 529 17.20 13.59 -12.93
N ALA A 530 16.80 12.34 -13.19
CA ALA A 530 17.33 11.56 -14.30
C ALA A 530 17.00 12.19 -15.67
N CYS A 531 15.77 12.69 -15.84
CA CYS A 531 15.38 13.44 -17.05
C CYS A 531 16.24 14.70 -17.21
N VAL A 532 16.37 15.50 -16.15
CA VAL A 532 17.12 16.75 -16.19
C VAL A 532 18.58 16.49 -16.55
N LEU A 533 19.23 15.49 -15.94
CA LEU A 533 20.62 15.13 -16.24
C LEU A 533 20.79 14.68 -17.70
N ALA A 534 19.87 13.86 -18.21
CA ALA A 534 19.89 13.42 -19.60
C ALA A 534 19.76 14.61 -20.58
N LEU A 535 18.82 15.51 -20.34
CA LEU A 535 18.60 16.67 -21.20
C LEU A 535 19.72 17.71 -21.10
N SER A 536 20.26 17.94 -19.91
CA SER A 536 21.40 18.84 -19.72
C SER A 536 22.66 18.32 -20.41
N SER A 537 22.87 17.00 -20.51
CA SER A 537 23.97 16.45 -21.31
C SER A 537 23.84 16.73 -22.82
N ALA A 538 22.64 17.07 -23.29
CA ALA A 538 22.35 17.50 -24.65
C ALA A 538 22.25 19.03 -24.80
N GLY A 539 22.71 19.79 -23.80
CA GLY A 539 22.73 21.25 -23.83
C GLY A 539 21.40 21.94 -23.51
N VAL A 540 20.38 21.20 -23.04
CA VAL A 540 19.11 21.79 -22.63
C VAL A 540 19.26 22.46 -21.26
N ALA A 541 18.80 23.72 -21.17
CA ALA A 541 18.76 24.47 -19.91
C ALA A 541 17.90 23.77 -18.84
N ARG A 542 18.19 24.07 -17.58
CA ARG A 542 17.64 23.35 -16.42
C ARG A 542 16.12 23.50 -16.29
N GLU A 543 15.59 24.69 -16.54
CA GLU A 543 14.18 25.03 -16.39
C GLU A 543 13.30 24.34 -17.44
N PRO A 544 13.60 24.41 -18.75
CA PRO A 544 12.91 23.60 -19.76
C PRO A 544 13.05 22.09 -19.53
N ALA A 545 14.23 21.63 -19.10
CA ALA A 545 14.45 20.22 -18.81
C ALA A 545 13.58 19.73 -17.64
N LEU A 546 13.44 20.53 -16.58
CA LEU A 546 12.58 20.23 -15.44
C LEU A 546 11.09 20.29 -15.82
N ALA A 547 10.68 21.27 -16.63
CA ALA A 547 9.31 21.35 -17.15
C ALA A 547 8.95 20.09 -17.94
N PHE A 548 9.81 19.68 -18.86
CA PHE A 548 9.69 18.43 -19.59
C PHE A 548 9.60 17.24 -18.65
N ALA A 549 10.50 17.15 -17.66
CA ALA A 549 10.55 16.02 -16.74
C ALA A 549 9.23 15.83 -15.99
N LEU A 550 8.61 16.92 -15.52
CA LEU A 550 7.33 16.90 -14.83
C LEU A 550 6.19 16.44 -15.76
N GLY A 551 6.13 16.97 -16.99
CA GLY A 551 5.12 16.57 -17.97
C GLY A 551 5.29 15.11 -18.43
N TYR A 552 6.52 14.72 -18.73
CA TYR A 552 6.90 13.35 -19.10
C TYR A 552 6.54 12.36 -17.99
N HIS A 553 6.78 12.70 -16.73
CA HIS A 553 6.37 11.86 -15.61
C HIS A 553 4.85 11.76 -15.50
N ALA A 554 4.13 12.87 -15.66
CA ALA A 554 2.66 12.87 -15.62
C ALA A 554 2.03 11.98 -16.71
N VAL A 555 2.62 11.96 -17.91
CA VAL A 555 2.22 11.06 -19.01
C VAL A 555 2.26 9.57 -18.59
N HIS A 556 3.19 9.20 -17.71
CA HIS A 556 3.30 7.84 -17.17
C HIS A 556 2.34 7.58 -16.02
N LEU A 557 2.26 8.51 -15.05
CA LEU A 557 1.52 8.30 -13.80
C LEU A 557 0.00 8.42 -13.97
N VAL A 558 -0.48 9.39 -14.75
CA VAL A 558 -1.91 9.70 -14.84
C VAL A 558 -2.72 8.53 -15.43
N PRO A 559 -2.35 7.92 -16.57
CA PRO A 559 -3.12 6.82 -17.12
C PRO A 559 -3.15 5.60 -16.19
N VAL A 560 -2.02 5.31 -15.53
CA VAL A 560 -1.92 4.24 -14.52
C VAL A 560 -2.81 4.50 -13.32
N ALA A 561 -2.81 5.73 -12.78
CA ALA A 561 -3.64 6.11 -11.66
C ALA A 561 -5.14 5.99 -11.97
N LEU A 562 -5.55 6.44 -13.15
CA LEU A 562 -6.95 6.41 -13.58
C LEU A 562 -7.44 4.97 -13.84
N ILE A 563 -6.72 4.22 -14.68
CA ILE A 563 -7.17 2.90 -15.13
C ILE A 563 -6.90 1.83 -14.07
N GLY A 564 -5.67 1.77 -13.56
CA GLY A 564 -5.26 0.78 -12.56
C GLY A 564 -5.93 1.03 -11.22
N GLY A 565 -5.93 2.30 -10.80
CA GLY A 565 -6.70 2.74 -9.62
C GLY A 565 -8.17 2.41 -9.80
N GLY A 566 -8.82 2.92 -10.84
CA GLY A 566 -10.23 2.67 -11.13
C GLY A 566 -10.62 1.19 -11.16
N TRP A 567 -9.80 0.34 -11.80
CA TRP A 567 -10.05 -1.10 -11.86
C TRP A 567 -9.94 -1.79 -10.50
N LEU A 568 -8.96 -1.41 -9.66
CA LEU A 568 -8.87 -1.91 -8.29
C LEU A 568 -10.14 -1.60 -7.48
N LEU A 569 -10.79 -0.46 -7.76
CA LEU A 569 -12.04 -0.07 -7.12
C LEU A 569 -13.19 -0.95 -7.62
N ALA A 570 -13.30 -1.12 -8.94
CA ALA A 570 -14.34 -1.91 -9.58
C ALA A 570 -14.28 -3.41 -9.22
N GLN A 571 -13.09 -3.98 -9.11
CA GLN A 571 -12.86 -5.36 -8.63
C GLN A 571 -13.28 -5.55 -7.18
N GLY A 572 -12.98 -4.57 -6.32
CA GLY A 572 -13.45 -4.54 -4.94
C GLY A 572 -14.98 -4.52 -4.85
N HIS A 573 -15.65 -3.97 -5.87
CA HIS A 573 -17.10 -3.88 -5.96
C HIS A 573 -17.77 -5.15 -6.51
N ARG A 574 -17.25 -5.76 -7.59
CA ARG A 574 -17.83 -6.99 -8.18
C ARG A 574 -17.74 -8.22 -7.29
N GLY A 575 -16.65 -8.38 -6.52
CA GLY A 575 -16.56 -9.43 -5.50
C GLY A 575 -17.54 -9.26 -4.33
N SER A 576 -18.17 -8.08 -4.21
CA SER A 576 -19.23 -7.79 -3.25
C SER A 576 -20.63 -8.12 -3.77
N LEU A 577 -20.81 -8.25 -5.10
CA LEU A 577 -22.09 -8.57 -5.75
C LEU A 577 -22.24 -10.08 -6.00
N ALA A 578 -21.14 -10.81 -6.24
CA ALA A 578 -21.15 -12.27 -6.39
C ALA A 578 -21.25 -13.05 -5.06
N ARG A 579 -21.66 -12.38 -3.97
CA ARG A 579 -21.84 -12.98 -2.63
C ARG A 579 -23.22 -12.66 -2.07
N GLU A 580 -24.25 -12.69 -2.92
CA GLU A 580 -25.64 -12.87 -2.47
C GLU A 580 -26.07 -14.30 -2.82
N PRO A 581 -26.82 -14.98 -1.91
CA PRO A 581 -26.87 -16.43 -1.86
C PRO A 581 -27.98 -17.02 -2.76
N SER A 582 -27.68 -18.17 -3.34
CA SER A 582 -28.64 -19.26 -3.54
C SER A 582 -28.36 -20.32 -2.48
#